data_AF-A0A496S4T1-F1
#
_entry.id   AF-A0A496S4T1-F1
#
_cell.length_a   1.000
_cell.length_b   1.000
_cell.length_c   1.000
_cell.angle_alpha   90.00
_cell.angle_beta   90.00
_cell.angle_gamma   90.00
#
_symmetry.space_group_name_H-M   'P 1'
#
loop_
_entity.id
_entity.type
_entity.pdbx_description
1 polymer ?
#
loop_
_entity_poly.entity_id
_entity_poly.type
_entity_poly.pdbx_seq_one_letter_code
_entity_poly.pdbx_strand_id
1 'polypeptide(L)'
;MKRDLGLIWLSSIFIIDILFGLEVALSYNIPVLLYHKFETPRTPSTNISLENFKAQMAYLRAHNYQVIPLRLLVNALKNHISLPPKTVVITIDDGYKSVYEYAFPILNTYGYPFTVFLSTEAIEKGYPDYISWKEIKVMQRAGVDFQDHSYSHSHLAFIPDKMSEIQYRNWIKKDLKKSQHVFKTHLDYIPEYLAFPYGEYNQILIEEALKMGYKALFTQDPGVVSENTNLTLIPREPILGKEWSSLKHFSQVLNRLDLPLLEFHPALGLLKSNSPKEIKVKIKYPKRYLPDSFRIYISELGWYKVSLDQHKATVCFKNIPTLTHKVNRIGIKAIEKKSKRTAINFWMIILP
;
A
#
# COMPACT_ATOMS: atom_id res chain seq x y z
N MET A 1 -62.65 2.01 -47.18
CA MET A 1 -63.24 1.16 -46.12
C MET A 1 -62.10 0.36 -45.51
N LYS A 2 -62.05 0.35 -44.17
CA LYS A 2 -60.98 -0.10 -43.27
C LYS A 2 -60.37 -1.48 -43.59
N ARG A 3 -59.07 -1.62 -43.24
CA ARG A 3 -58.38 -2.74 -42.54
C ARG A 3 -57.00 -3.01 -43.16
N ASP A 4 -55.90 -2.64 -42.50
CA ASP A 4 -55.27 -3.26 -41.31
C ASP A 4 -54.27 -4.35 -41.73
N LEU A 5 -52.97 -4.10 -41.52
CA LEU A 5 -52.09 -4.80 -40.58
C LEU A 5 -50.61 -4.66 -40.97
N GLY A 6 -49.81 -4.30 -39.97
CA GLY A 6 -48.43 -3.88 -40.10
C GLY A 6 -47.43 -5.02 -40.31
N LEU A 7 -46.34 -4.67 -40.97
CA LEU A 7 -45.10 -5.45 -40.94
C LEU A 7 -44.17 -4.86 -39.87
N ILE A 8 -44.08 -5.56 -38.75
CA ILE A 8 -43.04 -5.38 -37.75
C ILE A 8 -41.79 -6.11 -38.27
N TRP A 9 -40.71 -5.38 -38.49
CA TRP A 9 -39.39 -5.93 -38.73
C TRP A 9 -38.86 -6.56 -37.44
N LEU A 10 -38.80 -7.89 -37.38
CA LEU A 10 -38.08 -8.62 -36.33
C LEU A 10 -36.61 -8.69 -36.73
N SER A 11 -35.80 -7.78 -36.18
CA SER A 11 -34.34 -7.94 -36.17
C SER A 11 -33.97 -9.09 -35.25
N SER A 12 -33.45 -10.17 -35.85
CA SER A 12 -32.94 -11.33 -35.12
C SER A 12 -31.60 -10.97 -34.46
N ILE A 13 -31.64 -10.48 -33.23
CA ILE A 13 -30.46 -10.36 -32.38
C ILE A 13 -30.14 -11.76 -31.86
N PHE A 14 -29.11 -12.40 -32.43
CA PHE A 14 -28.47 -13.57 -31.82
C PHE A 14 -27.68 -13.09 -30.59
N ILE A 15 -28.33 -13.05 -29.42
CA ILE A 15 -27.64 -13.07 -28.14
C ILE A 15 -27.13 -14.50 -27.96
N ILE A 16 -25.84 -14.70 -28.20
CA ILE A 16 -25.15 -15.89 -27.75
C ILE A 16 -24.90 -15.70 -26.25
N ASP A 17 -25.87 -16.13 -25.44
CA ASP A 17 -25.72 -16.33 -24.01
C ASP A 17 -24.82 -17.55 -23.78
N ILE A 18 -23.50 -17.35 -23.84
CA ILE A 18 -22.55 -18.29 -23.25
C ILE A 18 -22.48 -17.99 -21.75
N LEU A 19 -23.48 -18.50 -21.04
CA LEU A 19 -23.44 -18.74 -19.60
C LEU A 19 -22.54 -19.96 -19.35
N PHE A 20 -21.23 -19.77 -19.40
CA PHE A 20 -20.34 -20.65 -18.65
C PHE A 20 -20.15 -20.06 -17.26
N GLY A 21 -20.87 -20.66 -16.31
CA GLY A 21 -20.59 -20.57 -14.89
C GLY A 21 -19.18 -21.05 -14.59
N LEU A 22 -18.24 -20.13 -14.69
CA LEU A 22 -16.95 -20.17 -14.04
C LEU A 22 -16.96 -18.96 -13.12
N GLU A 23 -17.41 -19.15 -11.88
CA GLU A 23 -16.93 -18.32 -10.77
C GLU A 23 -15.42 -18.56 -10.68
N VAL A 24 -14.66 -17.96 -11.60
CA VAL A 24 -13.27 -17.64 -11.34
C VAL A 24 -13.38 -16.61 -10.24
N ALA A 25 -13.24 -17.06 -8.98
CA ALA A 25 -13.00 -16.15 -7.88
C ALA A 25 -11.87 -15.23 -8.31
N LEU A 26 -12.21 -13.98 -8.62
CA LEU A 26 -11.32 -12.96 -9.16
C LEU A 26 -10.38 -12.52 -8.03
N SER A 27 -9.43 -13.37 -7.67
CA SER A 27 -8.39 -13.04 -6.72
C SER A 27 -7.23 -12.40 -7.49
N TYR A 28 -7.23 -11.08 -7.55
CA TYR A 28 -6.08 -10.32 -8.01
C TYR A 28 -5.15 -10.04 -6.82
N ASN A 29 -3.86 -10.00 -7.11
CA ASN A 29 -2.82 -9.73 -6.13
C ASN A 29 -1.91 -8.67 -6.75
N ILE A 30 -2.09 -7.42 -6.30
CA ILE A 30 -1.50 -6.24 -6.93
C ILE A 30 -0.47 -5.65 -5.98
N PRO A 31 0.82 -5.78 -6.27
CA PRO A 31 1.86 -5.08 -5.51
C PRO A 31 1.75 -3.57 -5.76
N VAL A 32 1.78 -2.80 -4.67
CA VAL A 32 1.98 -1.35 -4.71
C VAL A 32 3.41 -1.10 -4.28
N LEU A 33 4.27 -0.76 -5.24
CA LEU A 33 5.69 -0.57 -5.00
C LEU A 33 5.95 0.79 -4.36
N LEU A 34 6.84 0.84 -3.38
CA LEU A 34 7.23 2.04 -2.67
C LEU A 34 8.73 2.32 -2.82
N TYR A 35 9.06 3.47 -3.40
CA TYR A 35 10.41 4.03 -3.49
C TYR A 35 10.51 5.35 -2.72
N HIS A 36 11.72 5.86 -2.47
CA HIS A 36 11.93 7.20 -1.89
C HIS A 36 13.00 7.97 -2.67
N LYS A 37 14.27 7.53 -2.59
CA LYS A 37 15.41 8.19 -3.22
C LYS A 37 16.04 7.36 -4.32
N PHE A 38 16.62 8.03 -5.29
CA PHE A 38 17.33 7.43 -6.42
C PHE A 38 18.76 7.98 -6.48
N GLU A 39 19.75 7.11 -6.66
CA GLU A 39 21.17 7.48 -6.80
C GLU A 39 21.73 8.36 -5.67
N THR A 40 21.29 8.10 -4.43
CA THR A 40 21.70 8.82 -3.22
C THR A 40 22.40 7.87 -2.23
N PRO A 41 23.65 7.45 -2.50
CA PRO A 41 24.35 6.44 -1.69
C PRO A 41 24.64 6.87 -0.25
N ARG A 42 24.63 8.18 0.04
CA ARG A 42 24.81 8.73 1.40
C ARG A 42 23.67 8.38 2.35
N THR A 43 22.48 8.03 1.83
CA THR A 43 21.33 7.57 2.62
C THR A 43 20.87 6.21 2.12
N PRO A 44 21.64 5.14 2.38
CA PRO A 44 21.47 3.87 1.68
C PRO A 44 20.19 3.12 2.05
N SER A 45 19.61 3.36 3.22
CA SER A 45 18.43 2.62 3.70
C SER A 45 17.14 2.92 2.92
N THR A 46 17.01 4.12 2.37
CA THR A 46 15.83 4.58 1.60
C THR A 46 16.15 4.88 0.13
N ASN A 47 17.29 4.36 -0.35
CA ASN A 47 17.81 4.63 -1.70
C ASN A 47 17.79 3.40 -2.60
N ILE A 48 17.65 3.61 -3.91
CA ILE A 48 17.90 2.61 -4.95
C ILE A 48 18.93 3.13 -5.97
N SER A 49 19.81 2.27 -6.48
CA SER A 49 20.72 2.63 -7.58
C SER A 49 19.97 2.73 -8.91
N LEU A 50 20.45 3.56 -9.84
CA LEU A 50 19.85 3.65 -11.18
C LEU A 50 19.90 2.33 -11.93
N GLU A 51 20.95 1.53 -11.73
CA GLU A 51 21.07 0.20 -12.32
C GLU A 51 19.91 -0.71 -11.90
N ASN A 52 19.66 -0.83 -10.58
CA ASN A 52 18.56 -1.64 -10.07
C ASN A 52 17.21 -1.11 -10.53
N PHE A 53 16.99 0.20 -10.46
CA PHE A 53 15.71 0.78 -10.86
C PHE A 53 15.42 0.55 -12.36
N LYS A 54 16.40 0.78 -13.24
CA LYS A 54 16.27 0.51 -14.68
C LYS A 54 16.02 -0.98 -14.95
N ALA A 55 16.73 -1.87 -14.25
CA ALA A 55 16.53 -3.32 -14.38
C ALA A 55 15.11 -3.74 -13.97
N GLN A 56 14.57 -3.15 -12.91
CA GLN A 56 13.19 -3.40 -12.46
C GLN A 56 12.16 -2.92 -13.48
N MET A 57 12.30 -1.71 -14.04
CA MET A 57 11.37 -1.21 -15.07
C MET A 57 11.43 -2.04 -16.35
N ALA A 58 12.64 -2.44 -16.76
CA ALA A 58 12.85 -3.37 -17.87
C ALA A 58 12.21 -4.73 -17.61
N TYR A 59 12.33 -5.25 -16.39
CA TYR A 59 11.71 -6.51 -15.96
C TYR A 59 10.19 -6.44 -16.07
N LEU A 60 9.55 -5.38 -15.59
CA LEU A 60 8.10 -5.20 -15.70
C LEU A 60 7.65 -5.27 -17.17
N ARG A 61 8.37 -4.60 -18.07
CA ARG A 61 8.07 -4.61 -19.52
C ARG A 61 8.27 -6.00 -20.12
N ALA A 62 9.41 -6.61 -19.88
CA ALA A 62 9.78 -7.91 -20.44
C ALA A 62 8.84 -9.05 -19.99
N HIS A 63 8.22 -8.91 -18.80
CA HIS A 63 7.32 -9.91 -18.25
C HIS A 63 5.83 -9.55 -18.41
N ASN A 64 5.52 -8.52 -19.21
CA ASN A 64 4.16 -8.05 -19.51
C ASN A 64 3.37 -7.66 -18.26
N TYR A 65 4.01 -6.94 -17.34
CA TYR A 65 3.29 -6.27 -16.25
C TYR A 65 2.63 -4.99 -16.75
N GLN A 66 1.40 -4.76 -16.30
CA GLN A 66 0.66 -3.54 -16.56
C GLN A 66 0.82 -2.60 -15.37
N VAL A 67 1.55 -1.50 -15.56
CA VAL A 67 1.63 -0.42 -14.57
C VAL A 67 0.39 0.46 -14.71
N ILE A 68 -0.41 0.58 -13.65
CA ILE A 68 -1.64 1.39 -13.65
C ILE A 68 -1.51 2.60 -12.71
N PRO A 69 -2.24 3.70 -12.98
CA PRO A 69 -2.34 4.81 -12.04
C PRO A 69 -2.95 4.38 -10.71
N LEU A 70 -2.45 4.91 -9.59
CA LEU A 70 -2.93 4.57 -8.25
C LEU A 70 -4.45 4.76 -8.09
N ARG A 71 -5.00 5.83 -8.67
CA ARG A 71 -6.45 6.09 -8.67
C ARG A 71 -7.29 4.96 -9.27
N LEU A 72 -6.78 4.21 -10.24
CA LEU A 72 -7.49 3.07 -10.81
C LEU A 72 -7.53 1.90 -9.84
N LEU A 73 -6.43 1.66 -9.10
CA LEU A 73 -6.40 0.66 -8.04
C LEU A 73 -7.41 1.00 -6.94
N VAL A 74 -7.40 2.24 -6.44
CA VAL A 74 -8.33 2.69 -5.39
C VAL A 74 -9.78 2.60 -5.86
N ASN A 75 -10.09 3.02 -7.09
CA ASN A 75 -11.43 2.88 -7.65
C ASN A 75 -11.83 1.41 -7.81
N ALA A 76 -10.92 0.53 -8.23
CA ALA A 76 -11.21 -0.89 -8.35
C ALA A 76 -11.54 -1.52 -6.99
N LEU A 77 -10.76 -1.22 -5.96
CA LEU A 77 -11.03 -1.63 -4.58
C LEU A 77 -12.39 -1.15 -4.08
N LYS A 78 -12.66 0.16 -4.25
CA LYS A 78 -13.91 0.78 -3.80
C LYS A 78 -15.16 0.15 -4.44
N ASN A 79 -15.05 -0.21 -5.72
CA ASN A 79 -16.18 -0.74 -6.49
C ASN A 79 -16.16 -2.27 -6.63
N HIS A 80 -15.25 -2.96 -5.91
CA HIS A 80 -15.06 -4.41 -6.00
C HIS A 80 -14.84 -4.92 -7.44
N ILE A 81 -14.16 -4.13 -8.27
CA ILE A 81 -13.82 -4.47 -9.65
C ILE A 81 -12.50 -5.22 -9.66
N SER A 82 -12.43 -6.33 -10.40
CA SER A 82 -11.16 -7.02 -10.62
C SER A 82 -10.31 -6.32 -11.65
N LEU A 83 -9.02 -6.23 -11.36
CA LEU A 83 -8.02 -5.76 -12.32
C LEU A 83 -7.34 -6.96 -13.01
N PRO A 84 -6.76 -6.75 -14.21
CA PRO A 84 -6.06 -7.81 -14.93
C PRO A 84 -4.90 -8.42 -14.12
N PRO A 85 -4.54 -9.70 -14.39
CA PRO A 85 -3.34 -10.28 -13.81
C PRO A 85 -2.09 -9.48 -14.23
N LYS A 86 -1.02 -9.59 -13.45
CA LYS A 86 0.24 -8.82 -13.65
C LYS A 86 0.05 -7.30 -13.62
N THR A 87 -0.97 -6.82 -12.93
CA THR A 87 -1.10 -5.39 -12.60
C THR A 87 -0.13 -5.01 -11.47
N VAL A 88 0.48 -3.84 -11.55
CA VAL A 88 1.37 -3.26 -10.53
C VAL A 88 1.13 -1.75 -10.43
N VAL A 89 1.35 -1.17 -9.24
CA VAL A 89 1.32 0.29 -9.03
C VAL A 89 2.68 0.75 -8.53
N ILE A 90 3.12 1.92 -8.99
CA ILE A 90 4.37 2.55 -8.56
C ILE A 90 4.03 3.80 -7.74
N THR A 91 4.54 3.85 -6.51
CA THR A 91 4.44 5.00 -5.62
C THR A 91 5.84 5.41 -5.15
N ILE A 92 6.02 6.70 -4.89
CA ILE A 92 7.27 7.28 -4.44
C ILE A 92 6.96 8.27 -3.31
N ASP A 93 7.63 8.17 -2.17
CA ASP A 93 7.39 9.04 -1.01
C ASP A 93 8.34 10.25 -0.97
N ASP A 94 8.05 11.16 -0.05
CA ASP A 94 8.80 12.36 0.37
C ASP A 94 8.89 13.52 -0.64
N GLY A 95 9.01 13.24 -1.94
CA GLY A 95 9.22 14.28 -2.95
C GLY A 95 10.68 14.77 -3.04
N TYR A 96 11.65 13.86 -2.91
CA TYR A 96 13.07 14.22 -3.10
C TYR A 96 13.39 14.66 -4.53
N LYS A 97 14.40 15.51 -4.66
CA LYS A 97 14.93 16.01 -5.93
C LYS A 97 15.26 14.89 -6.93
N SER A 98 15.82 13.79 -6.43
CA SER A 98 16.18 12.61 -7.22
C SER A 98 14.97 11.97 -7.93
N VAL A 99 13.75 12.19 -7.46
CA VAL A 99 12.53 11.75 -8.14
C VAL A 99 12.37 12.46 -9.48
N TYR A 100 12.58 13.78 -9.51
CA TYR A 100 12.51 14.58 -10.74
C TYR A 100 13.70 14.30 -11.67
N GLU A 101 14.92 14.20 -11.12
CA GLU A 101 16.14 14.06 -11.91
C GLU A 101 16.30 12.67 -12.53
N TYR A 102 15.87 11.63 -11.82
CA TYR A 102 16.16 10.24 -12.19
C TYR A 102 14.92 9.40 -12.45
N ALA A 103 14.00 9.32 -11.48
CA ALA A 103 12.85 8.41 -11.60
C ALA A 103 11.88 8.86 -12.70
N PHE A 104 11.55 10.14 -12.74
CA PHE A 104 10.62 10.73 -13.69
C PHE A 104 10.99 10.48 -15.17
N PRO A 105 12.21 10.81 -15.66
CA PRO A 105 12.56 10.55 -17.06
C PRO A 105 12.60 9.05 -17.42
N ILE A 106 13.01 8.19 -16.47
CA ILE A 106 13.00 6.74 -16.68
C ILE A 106 11.56 6.24 -16.82
N LEU A 107 10.68 6.55 -15.86
CA LEU A 107 9.28 6.10 -15.89
C LEU A 107 8.54 6.63 -17.13
N ASN A 108 8.82 7.88 -17.53
CA ASN A 108 8.25 8.47 -18.75
C ASN A 108 8.68 7.71 -20.01
N THR A 109 9.93 7.24 -20.09
CA THR A 109 10.42 6.43 -21.23
C THR A 109 9.65 5.11 -21.38
N TYR A 110 9.17 4.54 -20.26
CA TYR A 110 8.35 3.33 -20.26
C TYR A 110 6.84 3.62 -20.40
N GLY A 111 6.42 4.88 -20.34
CA GLY A 111 4.99 5.24 -20.24
C GLY A 111 4.34 4.76 -18.95
N TYR A 112 5.12 4.57 -17.88
CA TYR A 112 4.61 4.05 -16.61
C TYR A 112 4.04 5.16 -15.74
N PRO A 113 2.73 5.13 -15.41
CA PRO A 113 2.15 6.08 -14.47
C PRO A 113 2.67 5.79 -13.06
N PHE A 114 2.82 6.85 -12.27
CA PHE A 114 3.21 6.75 -10.87
C PHE A 114 2.63 7.91 -10.05
N THR A 115 2.55 7.67 -8.74
CA THR A 115 2.11 8.66 -7.77
C THR A 115 3.27 9.05 -6.85
N VAL A 116 3.44 10.34 -6.58
CA VAL A 116 4.37 10.84 -5.57
C VAL A 116 3.58 11.36 -4.36
N PHE A 117 3.87 10.83 -3.17
CA PHE A 117 3.35 11.37 -1.91
C PHE A 117 4.28 12.45 -1.39
N LEU A 118 3.78 13.69 -1.26
CA LEU A 118 4.60 14.86 -0.94
C LEU A 118 4.58 15.19 0.56
N SER A 119 5.77 15.26 1.17
CA SER A 119 5.96 15.94 2.45
C SER A 119 6.05 17.45 2.19
N THR A 120 4.99 18.17 2.51
CA THR A 120 4.81 19.53 1.96
C THR A 120 5.64 20.61 2.67
N GLU A 121 6.04 20.42 3.93
CA GLU A 121 6.84 21.42 4.66
C GLU A 121 8.22 21.63 4.03
N ALA A 122 8.94 20.55 3.71
CA ALA A 122 10.29 20.63 3.14
C ALA A 122 10.28 21.32 1.77
N ILE A 123 9.24 21.06 0.97
CA ILE A 123 9.02 21.67 -0.34
C ILE A 123 8.63 23.14 -0.19
N GLU A 124 7.71 23.47 0.73
CA GLU A 124 7.29 24.85 1.02
C GLU A 124 8.48 25.71 1.50
N LYS A 125 9.36 25.13 2.33
CA LYS A 125 10.59 25.78 2.81
C LYS A 125 11.73 25.84 1.79
N GLY A 126 11.58 25.18 0.64
CA GLY A 126 12.57 25.19 -0.43
C GLY A 126 13.88 24.48 -0.07
N TYR A 127 13.82 23.39 0.70
CA TYR A 127 15.01 22.60 1.01
C TYR A 127 15.63 22.01 -0.27
N PRO A 128 16.96 22.10 -0.45
CA PRO A 128 17.62 21.80 -1.73
C PRO A 128 17.49 20.34 -2.17
N ASP A 129 17.33 19.42 -1.23
CA ASP A 129 17.18 17.98 -1.51
C ASP A 129 15.77 17.59 -1.96
N TYR A 130 14.82 18.53 -2.02
CA TYR A 130 13.42 18.29 -2.39
C TYR A 130 13.08 18.93 -3.74
N ILE A 131 12.08 18.38 -4.43
CA ILE A 131 11.57 18.95 -5.68
C ILE A 131 10.96 20.33 -5.44
N SER A 132 11.11 21.24 -6.39
CA SER A 132 10.45 22.55 -6.35
C SER A 132 9.02 22.49 -6.90
N TRP A 133 8.17 23.46 -6.54
CA TRP A 133 6.84 23.60 -7.14
C TRP A 133 6.86 23.77 -8.66
N LYS A 134 7.92 24.37 -9.21
CA LYS A 134 8.10 24.48 -10.68
C LYS A 134 8.27 23.09 -11.30
N GLU A 135 9.04 22.22 -10.68
CA GLU A 135 9.30 20.85 -11.13
C GLU A 135 8.08 19.96 -10.95
N ILE A 136 7.37 20.08 -9.82
CA ILE A 136 6.07 19.42 -9.61
C ILE A 136 5.11 19.77 -10.75
N LYS A 137 4.98 21.05 -11.13
CA LYS A 137 4.13 21.47 -12.26
C LYS A 137 4.59 20.94 -13.62
N VAL A 138 5.88 20.69 -13.82
CA VAL A 138 6.39 20.01 -15.04
C VAL A 138 5.95 18.56 -15.04
N MET A 139 6.17 17.83 -13.94
CA MET A 139 5.79 16.43 -13.79
C MET A 139 4.27 16.24 -13.87
N GLN A 140 3.48 17.12 -13.26
CA GLN A 140 2.03 17.07 -13.28
C GLN A 140 1.48 17.20 -14.71
N ARG A 141 2.05 18.11 -15.52
CA ARG A 141 1.70 18.25 -16.95
C ARG A 141 2.05 17.01 -17.78
N ALA A 142 3.03 16.22 -17.34
CA ALA A 142 3.37 14.93 -17.92
C ALA A 142 2.52 13.77 -17.36
N GLY A 143 1.52 14.04 -16.51
CA GLY A 143 0.59 13.05 -15.99
C GLY A 143 0.99 12.38 -14.68
N VAL A 144 2.02 12.87 -13.98
CA VAL A 144 2.38 12.39 -12.64
C VAL A 144 1.30 12.80 -11.64
N ASP A 145 0.87 11.85 -10.81
CA ASP A 145 -0.09 12.07 -9.73
C ASP A 145 0.64 12.48 -8.45
N PHE A 146 0.10 13.46 -7.71
CA PHE A 146 0.68 13.94 -6.45
C PHE A 146 -0.36 13.87 -5.33
N GLN A 147 0.01 13.25 -4.21
CA GLN A 147 -0.87 12.96 -3.07
C GLN A 147 -0.19 13.29 -1.74
N ASP A 148 -0.90 13.19 -0.62
CA ASP A 148 -0.43 13.76 0.65
C ASP A 148 0.51 12.82 1.42
N HIS A 149 1.62 13.35 1.92
CA HIS A 149 2.50 12.68 2.88
C HIS A 149 2.65 13.46 4.19
N SER A 150 1.57 14.13 4.60
CA SER A 150 1.51 15.08 5.72
C SER A 150 2.29 16.38 5.46
N TYR A 151 2.11 17.37 6.34
CA TYR A 151 2.86 18.61 6.23
C TYR A 151 4.27 18.46 6.80
N SER A 152 4.38 18.15 8.09
CA SER A 152 5.67 18.12 8.79
C SER A 152 6.47 16.83 8.61
N HIS A 153 5.87 15.77 8.08
CA HIS A 153 6.48 14.42 8.05
C HIS A 153 6.93 13.96 9.44
N SER A 154 6.15 14.32 10.47
CA SER A 154 6.35 13.86 11.84
C SER A 154 5.85 12.43 12.04
N HIS A 155 6.27 11.78 13.12
CA HIS A 155 5.73 10.50 13.59
C HIS A 155 4.28 10.65 14.11
N LEU A 156 3.33 10.93 13.20
CA LEU A 156 1.95 11.28 13.54
C LEU A 156 1.21 10.18 14.31
N ALA A 157 1.69 8.92 14.26
CA ALA A 157 1.12 7.81 15.01
C ALA A 157 1.49 7.81 16.50
N PHE A 158 2.48 8.60 16.91
CA PHE A 158 2.86 8.72 18.31
C PHE A 158 2.11 9.88 18.95
N ILE A 159 1.59 9.64 20.15
CA ILE A 159 1.02 10.68 20.99
C ILE A 159 2.20 11.42 21.62
N PRO A 160 2.42 12.72 21.30
CA PRO A 160 3.50 13.46 21.92
C PRO A 160 3.32 13.52 23.45
N ASP A 161 4.43 13.55 24.18
CA ASP A 161 4.42 13.55 25.63
C ASP A 161 3.50 14.64 26.21
N LYS A 162 2.74 14.28 27.24
CA LYS A 162 1.81 15.18 27.97
C LYS A 162 0.62 15.70 27.15
N MET A 163 0.39 15.22 25.92
CA MET A 163 -0.84 15.53 25.20
C MET A 163 -1.99 14.63 25.64
N SER A 164 -3.13 15.24 25.99
CA SER A 164 -4.41 14.54 26.03
C SER A 164 -4.82 14.07 24.64
N GLU A 165 -5.73 13.10 24.54
CA GLU A 165 -6.25 12.62 23.26
C GLU A 165 -6.82 13.77 22.39
N ILE A 166 -7.50 14.74 23.01
CA ILE A 166 -8.06 15.91 22.33
C ILE A 166 -6.95 16.76 21.70
N GLN A 167 -5.87 17.01 22.43
CA GLN A 167 -4.71 17.77 21.92
C GLN A 167 -4.03 17.02 20.78
N TYR A 168 -3.87 15.70 20.90
CA TYR A 168 -3.28 14.85 19.87
C TYR A 168 -4.11 14.84 18.59
N ARG A 169 -5.43 14.65 18.67
CA ARG A 169 -6.35 14.76 17.51
C ARG A 169 -6.26 16.13 16.84
N ASN A 170 -6.18 17.20 17.63
CA ASN A 170 -6.04 18.56 17.10
C ASN A 170 -4.68 18.79 16.43
N TRP A 171 -3.60 18.21 16.95
CA TRP A 171 -2.28 18.25 16.35
C TRP A 171 -2.26 17.56 14.98
N ILE A 172 -2.79 16.33 14.88
CA ILE A 172 -2.95 15.61 13.61
C ILE A 172 -3.73 16.45 12.60
N LYS A 173 -4.92 16.94 12.98
CA LYS A 173 -5.76 17.75 12.09
C LYS A 173 -5.04 19.01 11.60
N LYS A 174 -4.29 19.68 12.48
CA LYS A 174 -3.56 20.90 12.12
C LYS A 174 -2.49 20.60 11.06
N ASP A 175 -1.75 19.52 11.23
CA ASP A 175 -0.73 19.09 10.28
C ASP A 175 -1.34 18.74 8.91
N LEU A 176 -2.29 17.81 8.87
CA LEU A 176 -2.92 17.37 7.63
C LEU A 176 -3.66 18.51 6.92
N LYS A 177 -4.30 19.42 7.67
CA LYS A 177 -5.02 20.57 7.09
C LYS A 177 -4.05 21.57 6.46
N LYS A 178 -2.88 21.77 7.06
CA LYS A 178 -1.83 22.60 6.48
C LYS A 178 -1.33 21.98 5.18
N SER A 179 -1.11 20.67 5.12
CA SER A 179 -0.71 19.99 3.88
C SER A 179 -1.75 20.15 2.77
N GLN A 180 -3.02 19.86 3.05
CA GLN A 180 -4.14 20.08 2.12
C GLN A 180 -4.22 21.52 1.62
N HIS A 181 -3.95 22.51 2.49
CA HIS A 181 -3.91 23.91 2.09
C HIS A 181 -2.74 24.23 1.15
N VAL A 182 -1.56 23.65 1.39
CA VAL A 182 -0.40 23.80 0.50
C VAL A 182 -0.71 23.19 -0.88
N PHE A 183 -1.28 21.99 -0.93
CA PHE A 183 -1.76 21.38 -2.17
C PHE A 183 -2.76 22.28 -2.92
N LYS A 184 -3.77 22.79 -2.21
CA LYS A 184 -4.77 23.66 -2.84
C LYS A 184 -4.15 24.95 -3.38
N THR A 185 -3.17 25.51 -2.68
CA THR A 185 -2.49 26.75 -3.09
C THR A 185 -1.63 26.55 -4.32
N HIS A 186 -0.86 25.46 -4.39
CA HIS A 186 0.14 25.27 -5.45
C HIS A 186 -0.36 24.46 -6.65
N LEU A 187 -1.32 23.55 -6.43
CA LEU A 187 -1.80 22.59 -7.44
C LEU A 187 -3.30 22.66 -7.70
N ASP A 188 -4.03 23.54 -7.00
CA ASP A 188 -5.47 23.81 -7.18
C ASP A 188 -6.44 22.65 -6.85
N TYR A 189 -5.97 21.62 -6.14
CA TYR A 189 -6.85 20.55 -5.62
C TYR A 189 -6.47 20.14 -4.19
N ILE A 190 -7.37 19.41 -3.53
CA ILE A 190 -7.13 18.78 -2.24
C ILE A 190 -6.77 17.31 -2.51
N PRO A 191 -5.65 16.79 -1.99
CA PRO A 191 -5.24 15.40 -2.22
C PRO A 191 -6.27 14.44 -1.61
N GLU A 192 -6.51 13.34 -2.30
CA GLU A 192 -7.53 12.35 -1.91
C GLU A 192 -6.92 11.19 -1.12
N TYR A 193 -5.61 10.99 -1.24
CA TYR A 193 -4.88 9.86 -0.66
C TYR A 193 -3.81 10.35 0.31
N LEU A 194 -3.62 9.59 1.41
CA LEU A 194 -2.59 9.86 2.40
C LEU A 194 -1.68 8.63 2.56
N ALA A 195 -0.39 8.79 2.31
CA ALA A 195 0.60 7.85 2.82
C ALA A 195 1.03 8.27 4.21
N PHE A 196 1.04 7.35 5.17
CA PHE A 196 1.47 7.68 6.53
C PHE A 196 3.00 7.85 6.57
N PRO A 197 3.53 8.98 7.12
CA PRO A 197 4.96 9.13 7.36
C PRO A 197 5.54 7.92 8.09
N TYR A 198 6.72 7.45 7.65
CA TYR A 198 7.39 6.24 8.18
C TYR A 198 6.58 4.94 8.09
N GLY A 199 5.42 4.97 7.42
CA GLY A 199 4.45 3.87 7.45
C GLY A 199 3.87 3.61 8.82
N GLU A 200 3.86 4.62 9.70
CA GLU A 200 3.40 4.51 11.07
C GLU A 200 1.96 5.03 11.21
N TYR A 201 1.11 4.24 11.87
CA TYR A 201 -0.29 4.55 12.03
C TYR A 201 -0.85 4.06 13.37
N ASN A 202 -1.94 4.67 13.80
CA ASN A 202 -2.77 4.17 14.89
C ASN A 202 -4.25 4.44 14.55
N GLN A 203 -5.14 3.95 15.41
CA GLN A 203 -6.58 4.10 15.22
C GLN A 203 -7.03 5.57 15.13
N ILE A 204 -6.46 6.45 15.96
CA ILE A 204 -6.81 7.87 16.03
C ILE A 204 -6.40 8.60 14.73
N LEU A 205 -5.19 8.36 14.23
CA LEU A 205 -4.69 8.95 12.99
C LEU A 205 -5.55 8.52 11.80
N ILE A 206 -5.92 7.24 11.72
CA ILE A 206 -6.82 6.72 10.68
C ILE A 206 -8.18 7.43 10.76
N GLU A 207 -8.78 7.53 11.95
CA GLU A 207 -10.06 8.20 12.15
C GLU A 207 -10.03 9.67 11.75
N GLU A 208 -9.03 10.43 12.19
CA GLU A 208 -8.92 11.85 11.85
C GLU A 208 -8.66 12.05 10.36
N ALA A 209 -7.83 11.21 9.72
CA ALA A 209 -7.62 11.26 8.27
C ALA A 209 -8.94 11.03 7.50
N LEU A 210 -9.73 10.03 7.87
CA LEU A 210 -11.02 9.77 7.23
C LEU A 210 -12.02 10.94 7.41
N LYS A 211 -12.09 11.51 8.62
CA LYS A 211 -12.92 12.70 8.90
C LYS A 211 -12.52 13.92 8.06
N MET A 212 -11.25 13.99 7.67
CA MET A 212 -10.71 15.05 6.81
C MET A 212 -10.90 14.80 5.31
N GLY A 213 -11.57 13.70 4.94
CA GLY A 213 -11.98 13.43 3.56
C GLY A 213 -11.00 12.61 2.73
N TYR A 214 -9.93 12.07 3.32
CA TYR A 214 -9.08 11.10 2.61
C TYR A 214 -9.88 9.85 2.24
N LYS A 215 -9.80 9.45 0.98
CA LYS A 215 -10.52 8.32 0.40
C LYS A 215 -9.77 6.99 0.54
N ALA A 216 -8.45 7.04 0.66
CA ALA A 216 -7.60 5.88 0.87
C ALA A 216 -6.33 6.26 1.63
N LEU A 217 -5.85 5.35 2.48
CA LEU A 217 -4.69 5.52 3.35
C LEU A 217 -3.70 4.38 3.10
N PHE A 218 -2.41 4.72 3.07
CA PHE A 218 -1.34 3.82 2.62
C PHE A 218 -0.30 3.62 3.71
N THR A 219 0.07 2.36 3.95
CA THR A 219 1.10 1.98 4.93
C THR A 219 2.43 1.66 4.23
N GLN A 220 3.44 1.26 5.01
CA GLN A 220 4.66 0.64 4.48
C GLN A 220 4.75 -0.85 4.90
N ASP A 221 3.59 -1.46 5.16
CA ASP A 221 3.53 -2.86 5.53
C ASP A 221 3.73 -3.73 4.28
N PRO A 222 4.67 -4.69 4.30
CA PRO A 222 4.84 -5.63 3.21
C PRO A 222 3.54 -6.40 2.95
N GLY A 223 3.08 -6.39 1.71
CA GLY A 223 1.84 -7.02 1.31
C GLY A 223 1.46 -6.72 -0.13
N VAL A 224 0.37 -7.33 -0.58
CA VAL A 224 -0.23 -7.04 -1.88
C VAL A 224 -1.69 -6.70 -1.68
N VAL A 225 -2.22 -5.94 -2.62
CA VAL A 225 -3.62 -5.56 -2.64
C VAL A 225 -4.45 -6.69 -3.25
N SER A 226 -5.52 -7.06 -2.56
CA SER A 226 -6.52 -8.04 -2.99
C SER A 226 -7.93 -7.48 -2.83
N GLU A 227 -8.94 -8.27 -3.21
CA GLU A 227 -10.34 -7.96 -2.96
C GLU A 227 -10.69 -7.81 -1.47
N ASN A 228 -9.82 -8.25 -0.56
CA ASN A 228 -10.00 -8.16 0.89
C ASN A 228 -9.28 -6.95 1.51
N THR A 229 -8.55 -6.16 0.74
CA THR A 229 -7.80 -5.00 1.23
C THR A 229 -8.75 -3.86 1.59
N ASN A 230 -8.62 -3.33 2.81
CA ASN A 230 -9.35 -2.15 3.26
C ASN A 230 -8.67 -0.87 2.75
N LEU A 231 -9.46 0.09 2.28
CA LEU A 231 -8.99 1.42 1.85
C LEU A 231 -8.30 2.21 2.96
N THR A 232 -8.46 1.84 4.24
CA THR A 232 -7.82 2.52 5.38
C THR A 232 -6.40 2.05 5.68
N LEU A 233 -5.95 0.95 5.08
CA LEU A 233 -4.64 0.32 5.33
C LEU A 233 -4.16 -0.40 4.07
N ILE A 234 -3.99 0.34 2.97
CA ILE A 234 -3.48 -0.26 1.73
C ILE A 234 -1.98 -0.54 1.89
N PRO A 235 -1.53 -1.81 1.82
CA PRO A 235 -0.13 -2.16 1.98
C PRO A 235 0.69 -1.69 0.79
N ARG A 236 1.96 -1.33 1.05
CA ARG A 236 2.94 -0.99 0.02
C ARG A 236 4.24 -1.71 0.31
N GLU A 237 4.88 -2.17 -0.74
CA GLU A 237 6.10 -2.97 -0.70
C GLU A 237 7.32 -2.05 -0.81
N PRO A 238 8.11 -1.86 0.27
CA PRO A 238 9.30 -1.03 0.21
C PRO A 238 10.37 -1.68 -0.68
N ILE A 239 10.78 -0.99 -1.74
CA ILE A 239 11.85 -1.41 -2.66
C ILE A 239 13.07 -0.51 -2.42
N LEU A 240 13.72 -0.71 -1.27
CA LEU A 240 14.69 0.23 -0.70
C LEU A 240 16.02 -0.43 -0.34
N GLY A 241 17.11 0.30 -0.41
CA GLY A 241 18.45 -0.17 -0.07
C GLY A 241 18.94 -1.33 -0.94
N LYS A 242 20.16 -1.81 -0.68
CA LYS A 242 20.84 -2.77 -1.56
C LYS A 242 20.09 -4.09 -1.70
N GLU A 243 19.67 -4.68 -0.59
CA GLU A 243 19.08 -6.02 -0.58
C GLU A 243 17.61 -6.01 -1.07
N TRP A 244 16.79 -5.08 -0.57
CA TRP A 244 15.36 -5.07 -0.92
C TRP A 244 15.09 -4.40 -2.27
N SER A 245 16.04 -3.62 -2.83
CA SER A 245 15.95 -3.17 -4.22
C SER A 245 16.54 -4.14 -5.25
N SER A 246 17.10 -5.28 -4.83
CA SER A 246 17.64 -6.26 -5.78
C SER A 246 16.55 -6.80 -6.71
N LEU A 247 16.90 -7.13 -7.96
CA LEU A 247 15.95 -7.72 -8.90
C LEU A 247 15.36 -9.05 -8.40
N LYS A 248 16.13 -9.81 -7.61
CA LYS A 248 15.67 -11.04 -6.95
C LYS A 248 14.56 -10.74 -5.94
N HIS A 249 14.73 -9.74 -5.07
CA HIS A 249 13.68 -9.37 -4.13
C HIS A 249 12.45 -8.82 -4.86
N PHE A 250 12.68 -7.97 -5.87
CA PHE A 250 11.63 -7.40 -6.70
C PHE A 250 10.75 -8.48 -7.35
N SER A 251 11.34 -9.52 -7.95
CA SER A 251 10.56 -10.60 -8.56
C SER A 251 9.79 -11.43 -7.53
N GLN A 252 10.30 -11.56 -6.29
CA GLN A 252 9.57 -12.19 -5.19
C GLN A 252 8.36 -11.36 -4.76
N VAL A 253 8.52 -10.04 -4.62
CA VAL A 253 7.42 -9.10 -4.31
C VAL A 253 6.30 -9.23 -5.34
N LEU A 254 6.63 -9.21 -6.63
CA LEU A 254 5.64 -9.36 -7.71
C LEU A 254 4.92 -10.72 -7.71
N ASN A 255 5.47 -11.72 -7.01
CA ASN A 255 4.93 -13.06 -6.86
C ASN A 255 4.30 -13.31 -5.47
N ARG A 256 4.06 -12.30 -4.64
CA ARG A 256 3.35 -12.47 -3.36
C ARG A 256 1.85 -12.61 -3.55
N LEU A 257 1.21 -13.22 -2.56
CA LEU A 257 -0.24 -13.28 -2.43
C LEU A 257 -0.68 -12.57 -1.14
N ASP A 258 -1.91 -12.10 -1.09
CA ASP A 258 -2.53 -11.66 0.15
C ASP A 258 -2.89 -12.87 1.02
N LEU A 259 -2.74 -12.72 2.33
CA LEU A 259 -3.18 -13.68 3.33
C LEU A 259 -4.34 -13.05 4.13
N PRO A 260 -5.58 -13.12 3.64
CA PRO A 260 -6.70 -12.42 4.26
C PRO A 260 -7.01 -12.97 5.65
N LEU A 261 -7.13 -12.04 6.61
CA LEU A 261 -7.42 -12.30 8.01
C LEU A 261 -8.86 -11.89 8.33
N LEU A 262 -9.56 -12.70 9.12
CA LEU A 262 -10.86 -12.33 9.70
C LEU A 262 -10.67 -11.52 10.98
N GLU A 263 -9.71 -11.93 11.79
CA GLU A 263 -9.41 -11.34 13.08
C GLU A 263 -7.89 -11.42 13.32
N PHE A 264 -7.32 -10.42 13.98
CA PHE A 264 -5.96 -10.46 14.46
C PHE A 264 -5.85 -9.75 15.81
N HIS A 265 -4.95 -10.27 16.64
CA HIS A 265 -4.60 -9.78 17.96
C HIS A 265 -3.08 -9.83 18.11
N PRO A 266 -2.44 -8.85 18.75
CA PRO A 266 -3.01 -7.60 19.27
C PRO A 266 -3.57 -6.70 18.16
N ALA A 267 -4.49 -5.80 18.54
CA ALA A 267 -4.99 -4.78 17.64
C ALA A 267 -3.85 -3.85 17.19
N LEU A 268 -3.99 -3.26 16.01
CA LEU A 268 -3.01 -2.33 15.46
C LEU A 268 -2.88 -1.04 16.31
N GLY A 269 -1.73 -0.37 16.22
CA GLY A 269 -1.45 0.87 16.93
C GLY A 269 -1.04 0.66 18.40
N LEU A 270 -1.38 1.62 19.26
CA LEU A 270 -0.90 1.69 20.64
C LEU A 270 -1.42 0.55 21.52
N LEU A 271 -0.49 -0.20 22.11
CA LEU A 271 -0.78 -1.28 23.06
C LEU A 271 -0.98 -0.75 24.47
N LYS A 272 -1.78 -1.48 25.25
CA LYS A 272 -2.01 -1.19 26.68
C LYS A 272 -0.86 -1.64 27.59
N SER A 273 -0.06 -2.61 27.15
CA SER A 273 1.03 -3.20 27.92
C SER A 273 2.10 -3.79 27.01
N ASN A 274 3.35 -3.78 27.46
CA ASN A 274 4.47 -4.46 26.82
C ASN A 274 4.87 -5.71 27.63
N SER A 275 5.00 -6.90 27.04
CA SER A 275 4.69 -7.30 25.66
C SER A 275 3.24 -7.79 25.49
N PRO A 276 2.72 -7.88 24.24
CA PRO A 276 1.47 -8.57 24.02
C PRO A 276 1.58 -10.01 24.54
N LYS A 277 0.54 -10.49 25.24
CA LYS A 277 0.54 -11.85 25.83
C LYS A 277 0.59 -12.94 24.76
N GLU A 278 -0.06 -12.70 23.64
CA GLU A 278 -0.07 -13.57 22.48
C GLU A 278 -0.26 -12.77 21.19
N ILE A 279 0.16 -13.35 20.08
CA ILE A 279 -0.30 -12.99 18.73
C ILE A 279 -1.26 -14.09 18.31
N LYS A 280 -2.48 -13.71 17.94
CA LYS A 280 -3.51 -14.63 17.50
C LYS A 280 -4.16 -14.11 16.24
N VAL A 281 -4.25 -14.95 15.22
CA VAL A 281 -4.79 -14.59 13.91
C VAL A 281 -5.77 -15.64 13.44
N LYS A 282 -6.91 -15.21 12.92
CA LYS A 282 -7.94 -16.07 12.34
C LYS A 282 -7.92 -15.91 10.84
N ILE A 283 -7.62 -16.99 10.13
CA ILE A 283 -7.39 -17.00 8.69
C ILE A 283 -8.75 -17.10 7.98
N LYS A 284 -9.00 -16.26 6.97
CA LYS A 284 -10.27 -16.27 6.23
C LYS A 284 -10.45 -17.55 5.42
N TYR A 285 -9.39 -18.04 4.79
CA TYR A 285 -9.41 -19.22 3.92
C TYR A 285 -8.34 -20.25 4.32
N PRO A 286 -8.41 -20.88 5.51
CA PRO A 286 -7.32 -21.70 6.06
C PRO A 286 -6.95 -22.89 5.16
N LYS A 287 -7.95 -23.50 4.48
CA LYS A 287 -7.75 -24.66 3.62
C LYS A 287 -6.89 -24.37 2.37
N ARG A 288 -6.73 -23.10 1.98
CA ARG A 288 -5.89 -22.67 0.84
C ARG A 288 -4.39 -22.86 1.07
N TYR A 289 -3.96 -22.96 2.33
CA TYR A 289 -2.55 -22.94 2.70
C TYR A 289 -2.04 -24.29 3.20
N LEU A 290 -0.74 -24.56 3.00
CA LEU A 290 -0.08 -25.73 3.57
C LEU A 290 -0.04 -25.59 5.11
N PRO A 291 -0.58 -26.55 5.88
CA PRO A 291 -0.68 -26.43 7.35
C PRO A 291 0.65 -26.17 8.07
N ASP A 292 1.75 -26.76 7.59
CA ASP A 292 3.08 -26.63 8.22
C ASP A 292 3.89 -25.41 7.75
N SER A 293 3.29 -24.56 6.90
CA SER A 293 3.97 -23.42 6.29
C SER A 293 3.83 -22.11 7.05
N PHE A 294 2.92 -22.06 8.03
CA PHE A 294 2.60 -20.84 8.76
C PHE A 294 3.77 -20.36 9.60
N ARG A 295 4.04 -19.05 9.51
CA ARG A 295 5.02 -18.36 10.34
C ARG A 295 4.49 -17.01 10.79
N ILE A 296 4.84 -16.61 12.01
CA ILE A 296 4.62 -15.26 12.55
C ILE A 296 5.93 -14.51 12.55
N TYR A 297 5.89 -13.24 12.17
CA TYR A 297 7.01 -12.30 12.23
C TYR A 297 6.77 -11.27 13.32
N ILE A 298 7.83 -10.90 14.03
CA ILE A 298 7.86 -9.75 14.92
C ILE A 298 9.16 -9.00 14.61
N SER A 299 9.11 -7.67 14.47
CA SER A 299 10.22 -6.87 13.90
C SER A 299 11.58 -7.09 14.58
N GLU A 300 11.59 -7.21 15.91
CA GLU A 300 12.83 -7.45 16.67
C GLU A 300 13.24 -8.92 16.76
N LEU A 301 12.31 -9.85 16.48
CA LEU A 301 12.49 -11.27 16.78
C LEU A 301 12.56 -12.16 15.53
N GLY A 302 12.19 -11.64 14.36
CA GLY A 302 12.18 -12.38 13.11
C GLY A 302 11.00 -13.36 12.98
N TRP A 303 11.17 -14.39 12.16
CA TRP A 303 10.13 -15.35 11.81
C TRP A 303 10.14 -16.60 12.72
N TYR A 304 9.00 -16.91 13.32
CA TYR A 304 8.75 -18.11 14.12
C TYR A 304 7.80 -19.06 13.40
N LYS A 305 8.09 -20.36 13.43
CA LYS A 305 7.16 -21.40 12.97
C LYS A 305 6.00 -21.51 13.96
N VAL A 306 4.79 -21.65 13.43
CA VAL A 306 3.55 -21.79 14.20
C VAL A 306 2.63 -22.78 13.53
N SER A 307 1.72 -23.38 14.29
CA SER A 307 0.75 -24.36 13.78
C SER A 307 -0.63 -23.73 13.58
N LEU A 308 -1.28 -24.12 12.48
CA LEU A 308 -2.69 -23.80 12.23
C LEU A 308 -3.60 -24.80 12.98
N ASP A 309 -4.43 -24.30 13.88
CA ASP A 309 -5.62 -25.03 14.34
C ASP A 309 -6.65 -25.03 13.20
N GLN A 310 -6.78 -26.18 12.53
CA GLN A 310 -7.65 -26.32 11.36
C GLN A 310 -9.14 -26.23 11.70
N HIS A 311 -9.54 -26.58 12.93
CA HIS A 311 -10.94 -26.52 13.36
C HIS A 311 -11.35 -25.08 13.64
N LYS A 312 -10.47 -24.30 14.28
CA LYS A 312 -10.73 -22.89 14.62
C LYS A 312 -10.31 -21.91 13.52
N ALA A 313 -9.56 -22.39 12.52
CA ALA A 313 -8.90 -21.57 11.51
C ALA A 313 -7.94 -20.54 12.11
N THR A 314 -7.31 -20.85 13.26
CA THR A 314 -6.48 -19.90 14.00
C THR A 314 -5.03 -20.33 14.09
N VAL A 315 -4.14 -19.35 14.05
CA VAL A 315 -2.73 -19.48 14.40
C VAL A 315 -2.49 -18.66 15.67
N CYS A 316 -1.66 -19.19 16.58
CA CYS A 316 -1.35 -18.53 17.84
C CYS A 316 0.15 -18.65 18.15
N PHE A 317 0.74 -17.55 18.60
CA PHE A 317 2.10 -17.46 19.11
C PHE A 317 2.07 -16.83 20.51
N LYS A 318 2.67 -17.49 21.49
CA LYS A 318 2.63 -17.10 22.91
C LYS A 318 4.05 -16.92 23.45
N ASN A 319 4.16 -16.44 24.69
CA ASN A 319 5.43 -16.24 25.40
C ASN A 319 6.35 -15.28 24.64
N ILE A 320 5.78 -14.17 24.17
CA ILE A 320 6.50 -13.13 23.44
C ILE A 320 7.44 -12.44 24.45
N PRO A 321 8.76 -12.43 24.20
CA PRO A 321 9.71 -11.74 25.08
C PRO A 321 9.45 -10.24 25.05
N THR A 322 9.92 -9.54 26.09
CA THR A 322 9.83 -8.08 26.18
C THR A 322 10.42 -7.43 24.93
N LEU A 323 9.59 -6.70 24.20
CA LEU A 323 9.97 -5.92 23.03
C LEU A 323 10.58 -4.58 23.46
N THR A 324 11.55 -4.08 22.72
CA THR A 324 12.31 -2.86 23.09
C THR A 324 12.11 -1.71 22.11
N HIS A 325 11.79 -1.99 20.86
CA HIS A 325 11.51 -0.98 19.86
C HIS A 325 10.09 -0.45 20.02
N LYS A 326 9.94 0.87 20.03
CA LYS A 326 8.63 1.52 20.17
C LYS A 326 7.63 1.04 19.12
N VAL A 327 8.10 0.80 17.89
CA VAL A 327 7.30 0.29 16.78
C VAL A 327 7.70 -1.13 16.44
N ASN A 328 6.70 -2.00 16.32
CA ASN A 328 6.87 -3.36 15.87
C ASN A 328 5.82 -3.70 14.80
N ARG A 329 6.27 -4.18 13.64
CA ARG A 329 5.38 -4.88 12.69
C ARG A 329 5.24 -6.34 13.08
N ILE A 330 3.99 -6.79 13.11
CA ILE A 330 3.62 -8.19 13.20
C ILE A 330 3.26 -8.66 11.80
N GLY A 331 3.82 -9.80 11.40
CA GLY A 331 3.53 -10.41 10.10
C GLY A 331 3.05 -11.83 10.26
N ILE A 332 2.27 -12.30 9.29
CA ILE A 332 1.99 -13.71 9.09
C ILE A 332 2.31 -14.07 7.65
N LYS A 333 2.90 -15.25 7.44
CA LYS A 333 3.02 -15.83 6.11
C LYS A 333 2.65 -17.30 6.09
N ALA A 334 2.23 -17.77 4.93
CA ALA A 334 2.01 -19.17 4.61
C ALA A 334 2.27 -19.43 3.12
N ILE A 335 2.41 -20.69 2.75
CA ILE A 335 2.54 -21.11 1.34
C ILE A 335 1.17 -21.58 0.85
N GLU A 336 0.68 -20.97 -0.23
CA GLU A 336 -0.57 -21.37 -0.86
C GLU A 336 -0.40 -22.72 -1.58
N LYS A 337 -1.34 -23.66 -1.37
CA LYS A 337 -1.26 -25.02 -1.93
C LYS A 337 -1.23 -25.05 -3.45
N LYS A 338 -2.02 -24.18 -4.10
CA LYS A 338 -2.24 -24.20 -5.56
C LYS A 338 -1.05 -23.62 -6.30
N SER A 339 -0.69 -22.37 -6.01
CA SER A 339 0.40 -21.68 -6.72
C SER A 339 1.79 -21.94 -6.16
N LYS A 340 1.90 -22.52 -4.95
CA LYS A 340 3.15 -22.62 -4.17
C LYS A 340 3.78 -21.26 -3.85
N ARG A 341 3.05 -20.15 -4.04
CA ARG A 341 3.52 -18.80 -3.71
C ARG A 341 3.35 -18.50 -2.23
N THR A 342 4.15 -17.55 -1.75
CA THR A 342 4.05 -17.04 -0.38
C THR A 342 2.90 -16.03 -0.29
N ALA A 343 1.94 -16.30 0.59
CA ALA A 343 0.94 -15.34 1.01
C ALA A 343 1.42 -14.65 2.29
N ILE A 344 1.25 -13.33 2.39
CA ILE A 344 1.64 -12.55 3.56
C ILE A 344 0.54 -11.56 3.97
N ASN A 345 0.54 -11.19 5.24
CA ASN A 345 -0.21 -10.05 5.76
C ASN A 345 0.56 -9.47 6.94
N PHE A 346 0.55 -8.14 7.07
CA PHE A 346 1.28 -7.41 8.10
C PHE A 346 0.40 -6.33 8.70
N TRP A 347 0.64 -6.04 9.98
CA TRP A 347 0.11 -4.87 10.66
C TRP A 347 1.09 -4.37 11.72
N MET A 348 0.92 -3.14 12.15
CA MET A 348 1.81 -2.47 13.08
C MET A 348 1.21 -2.36 14.48
N ILE A 349 2.04 -2.55 15.49
CA ILE A 349 1.79 -2.24 16.89
C ILE A 349 2.80 -1.22 17.41
N ILE A 350 2.38 -0.43 18.40
CA ILE A 350 3.18 0.58 19.07
C ILE A 350 3.17 0.24 20.57
N LEU A 351 4.34 0.10 21.18
CA LEU A 351 4.45 -0.16 22.61
C LEU A 351 4.04 1.07 23.42
N PRO A 352 3.47 0.91 24.64
CA PRO A 352 3.08 2.02 25.51
C PRO A 352 4.22 2.99 25.78
#